data_AF-A0A432UAA2-F1
#
_entry.id   AF-A0A432UAA2-F1
#
_cell.length_a   1.000
_cell.length_b   1.000
_cell.length_c   1.000
_cell.angle_alpha   90.00
_cell.angle_beta   90.00
_cell.angle_gamma   90.00
#
_symmetry.space_group_name_H-M   'P 1'
#
loop_
_entity.id
_entity.type
_entity.pdbx_description
1 polymer ?
#
loop_
_entity_poly.entity_id
_entity_poly.type
_entity_poly.pdbx_seq_one_letter_code
_entity_poly.pdbx_strand_id
1 'polypeptide(L)'
;VSYEEMLEMASLGSKVLQIRSVEFASKYKVPLRVLSSLIDNPVGTLITSEENIMEQAVISGIAHNIDEAKLSLIGVPDEPGIAFKILKPISEANIEVDMIVQSVSAREGLTNFAFTVHRSDFDKAQAILQGICDELSAMGVQTDDKVVKVSLVGIGMRSHAGIAAQMFEVLHQENINIQMISTSEIKISVVIDEKYLELAVRSLHSAFELDKE
;
A
#
# COMPACT_ATOMS: atom_id res chain seq x y z
N VAL A 1 -6.66 17.66 -5.39
CA VAL A 1 -5.88 16.41 -5.55
C VAL A 1 -4.80 16.63 -6.58
N SER A 2 -3.55 16.34 -6.23
CA SER A 2 -2.42 16.41 -7.15
C SER A 2 -2.38 15.19 -8.08
N TYR A 3 -1.64 15.27 -9.19
CA TYR A 3 -1.40 14.09 -10.03
C TYR A 3 -0.74 12.95 -9.24
N GLU A 4 0.19 13.25 -8.33
CA GLU A 4 0.91 12.26 -7.53
C GLU A 4 -0.04 11.53 -6.57
N GLU A 5 -0.91 12.28 -5.88
CA GLU A 5 -1.91 11.69 -4.98
C GLU A 5 -2.89 10.79 -5.73
N MET A 6 -3.34 11.23 -6.92
CA MET A 6 -4.24 10.42 -7.71
C MET A 6 -3.57 9.15 -8.25
N LEU A 7 -2.29 9.22 -8.64
CA LEU A 7 -1.52 8.04 -9.05
C LEU A 7 -1.37 7.03 -7.91
N GLU A 8 -1.08 7.51 -6.70
CA GLU A 8 -0.98 6.68 -5.51
C GLU A 8 -2.33 6.08 -5.12
N MET A 9 -3.42 6.86 -5.13
CA MET A 9 -4.75 6.32 -4.86
C MET A 9 -5.17 5.26 -5.90
N ALA A 10 -4.89 5.51 -7.19
CA ALA A 10 -5.24 4.59 -8.26
C ALA A 10 -4.43 3.29 -8.20
N SER A 11 -3.16 3.33 -7.79
CA SER A 11 -2.31 2.15 -7.62
C SER A 11 -2.74 1.26 -6.44
N LEU A 12 -3.43 1.82 -5.46
CA LEU A 12 -3.79 1.14 -4.20
C LEU A 12 -5.23 0.63 -4.16
N GLY A 13 -5.94 0.66 -5.30
CA GLY A 13 -7.29 0.09 -5.42
C GLY A 13 -8.40 1.10 -5.71
N SER A 14 -8.12 2.40 -5.84
CA SER A 14 -9.13 3.37 -6.31
C SER A 14 -9.44 3.13 -7.80
N LYS A 15 -10.62 2.58 -8.09
CA LYS A 15 -11.07 2.20 -9.44
C LYS A 15 -11.71 3.34 -10.25
N VAL A 16 -11.51 4.59 -9.83
CA VAL A 16 -12.15 5.77 -10.45
C VAL A 16 -11.47 6.18 -11.76
N LEU A 17 -10.14 6.08 -11.83
CA LEU A 17 -9.36 6.42 -13.02
C LEU A 17 -8.35 5.33 -13.35
N GLN A 18 -8.10 5.16 -14.65
CA GLN A 18 -7.01 4.29 -15.12
C GLN A 18 -5.65 4.96 -14.87
N ILE A 19 -4.73 4.25 -14.22
CA ILE A 19 -3.41 4.76 -13.81
C ILE A 19 -2.69 5.43 -15.00
N ARG A 20 -2.66 4.74 -16.17
CA ARG A 20 -2.03 5.25 -17.39
C ARG A 20 -2.60 6.57 -17.88
N SER A 21 -3.89 6.85 -17.67
CA SER A 21 -4.49 8.12 -18.04
C SER A 21 -3.99 9.28 -17.17
N VAL A 22 -3.80 9.02 -15.87
CA VAL A 22 -3.29 10.00 -14.92
C VAL A 22 -1.80 10.25 -15.16
N GLU A 23 -1.03 9.20 -15.47
CA GLU A 23 0.39 9.33 -15.87
C GLU A 23 0.53 10.24 -17.10
N PHE A 24 -0.31 10.05 -18.11
CA PHE A 24 -0.28 10.86 -19.32
C PHE A 24 -0.67 12.31 -19.03
N ALA A 25 -1.73 12.52 -18.28
CA ALA A 25 -2.16 13.86 -17.86
C ALA A 25 -1.08 14.60 -17.07
N SER A 26 -0.40 13.91 -16.14
CA SER A 26 0.73 14.45 -15.39
C SER A 26 1.89 14.85 -16.31
N LYS A 27 2.30 13.95 -17.21
CA LYS A 27 3.43 14.16 -18.13
C LYS A 27 3.24 15.38 -19.03
N TYR A 28 2.03 15.59 -19.54
CA TYR A 28 1.71 16.70 -20.43
C TYR A 28 1.07 17.90 -19.70
N LYS A 29 0.99 17.85 -18.36
CA LYS A 29 0.38 18.88 -17.52
C LYS A 29 -1.05 19.25 -17.96
N VAL A 30 -1.87 18.25 -18.29
CA VAL A 30 -3.27 18.42 -18.71
C VAL A 30 -4.18 18.22 -17.50
N PRO A 31 -4.83 19.28 -16.97
CA PRO A 31 -5.72 19.14 -15.83
C PRO A 31 -6.91 18.23 -16.16
N LEU A 32 -7.22 17.30 -15.26
CA LEU A 32 -8.36 16.39 -15.39
C LEU A 32 -9.44 16.79 -14.40
N ARG A 33 -10.71 16.63 -14.80
CA ARG A 33 -11.83 16.78 -13.87
C ARG A 33 -12.73 15.56 -13.94
N VAL A 34 -12.87 14.87 -12.83
CA VAL A 34 -13.77 13.71 -12.69
C VAL A 34 -15.14 14.21 -12.26
N LEU A 35 -16.17 13.87 -13.02
CA LEU A 35 -17.55 14.35 -12.85
C LEU A 35 -18.52 13.17 -12.83
N SER A 36 -19.61 13.31 -12.07
CA SER A 36 -20.73 12.37 -12.13
C SER A 36 -21.63 12.73 -13.30
N SER A 37 -21.99 11.75 -14.14
CA SER A 37 -22.99 11.93 -15.20
C SER A 37 -24.43 11.93 -14.70
N LEU A 38 -24.63 11.65 -13.40
CA LEU A 38 -25.96 11.50 -12.77
C LEU A 38 -26.48 12.79 -12.12
N ILE A 39 -25.63 13.82 -12.02
CA ILE A 39 -25.92 15.08 -11.33
C ILE A 39 -25.81 16.20 -12.35
N ASP A 40 -26.75 17.14 -12.34
CA ASP A 40 -26.64 18.36 -13.13
C ASP A 40 -25.66 19.35 -12.48
N ASN A 41 -24.70 19.85 -13.27
CA ASN A 41 -23.63 20.77 -12.86
C ASN A 41 -22.79 20.31 -11.63
N PRO A 42 -22.17 19.13 -11.66
CA PRO A 42 -21.30 18.68 -10.58
C PRO A 42 -20.01 19.50 -10.57
N VAL A 43 -19.54 19.87 -9.37
CA VAL A 43 -18.22 20.53 -9.19
C VAL A 43 -17.10 19.54 -9.54
N GLY A 44 -17.28 18.26 -9.15
CA GLY A 44 -16.35 17.17 -9.41
C GLY A 44 -15.02 17.29 -8.68
N THR A 45 -14.09 16.39 -9.02
CA THR A 45 -12.74 16.40 -8.48
C THR A 45 -11.77 16.90 -9.54
N LEU A 46 -11.12 18.05 -9.30
CA LEU A 46 -10.06 18.56 -10.15
C LEU A 46 -8.72 17.93 -9.76
N ILE A 47 -8.04 17.35 -10.74
CA ILE A 47 -6.71 16.76 -10.64
C ILE A 47 -5.76 17.65 -11.44
N THR A 48 -4.76 18.23 -10.77
CA THR A 48 -3.83 19.20 -11.37
C THR A 48 -2.44 19.11 -10.71
N SER A 49 -1.51 19.97 -11.13
CA SER A 49 -0.18 20.08 -10.50
C SER A 49 -0.30 20.64 -9.08
N GLU A 50 0.60 20.19 -8.19
CA GLU A 50 0.68 20.62 -6.78
C GLU A 50 0.74 22.14 -6.61
N GLU A 51 1.48 22.84 -7.48
CA GLU A 51 1.61 24.31 -7.49
C GLU A 51 0.27 25.05 -7.60
N ASN A 52 -0.77 24.40 -8.14
CA ASN A 52 -2.11 24.97 -8.33
C ASN A 52 -3.07 24.61 -7.20
N ILE A 53 -2.61 23.90 -6.16
CA ILE A 53 -3.40 23.48 -5.01
C ILE A 53 -3.06 24.44 -3.86
N MET A 54 -3.96 25.39 -3.56
CA MET A 54 -3.86 26.20 -2.33
C MET A 54 -4.08 25.31 -1.11
N GLU A 55 -3.43 25.64 0.02
CA GLU A 55 -3.48 24.93 1.32
C GLU A 55 -4.76 24.09 1.51
N GLN A 56 -4.67 22.80 1.23
CA GLN A 56 -5.77 21.84 1.34
C GLN A 56 -5.30 20.56 2.04
N ALA A 57 -6.30 19.81 2.51
CA ALA A 57 -6.27 18.68 3.44
C ALA A 57 -4.93 17.95 3.59
N VAL A 58 -4.54 17.73 4.84
CA VAL A 58 -3.31 17.01 5.21
C VAL A 58 -3.28 15.60 4.59
N ILE A 59 -4.45 14.97 4.47
CA ILE A 59 -4.69 13.69 3.81
C ILE A 59 -5.73 13.89 2.72
N SER A 60 -5.46 13.37 1.53
CA SER A 60 -6.35 13.48 0.35
C SER A 60 -7.28 12.29 0.21
N GLY A 61 -6.97 11.16 0.84
CA GLY A 61 -7.87 10.01 0.83
C GLY A 61 -7.31 8.77 1.50
N ILE A 62 -8.19 7.78 1.59
CA ILE A 62 -7.89 6.44 2.10
C ILE A 62 -8.18 5.45 0.98
N ALA A 63 -7.17 4.68 0.60
CA ALA A 63 -7.30 3.57 -0.34
C ALA A 63 -7.21 2.25 0.41
N HIS A 64 -7.82 1.19 -0.14
CA HIS A 64 -7.68 -0.15 0.38
C HIS A 64 -7.69 -1.18 -0.74
N ASN A 65 -6.97 -2.29 -0.52
CA ASN A 65 -6.97 -3.46 -1.39
C ASN A 65 -7.30 -4.72 -0.59
N ILE A 66 -8.28 -5.48 -1.08
CA ILE A 66 -8.76 -6.72 -0.46
C ILE A 66 -8.13 -7.97 -1.06
N ASP A 67 -7.65 -7.88 -2.30
CA ASP A 67 -7.13 -9.02 -3.04
C ASP A 67 -5.63 -9.20 -2.81
N GLU A 68 -5.20 -9.10 -1.55
CA GLU A 68 -3.79 -9.21 -1.15
C GLU A 68 -3.56 -10.50 -0.36
N ALA A 69 -2.37 -11.05 -0.53
CA ALA A 69 -1.85 -12.13 0.31
C ALA A 69 -0.41 -11.82 0.71
N LYS A 70 -0.08 -12.08 1.97
CA LYS A 70 1.23 -11.86 2.56
C LYS A 70 2.05 -13.14 2.51
N LEU A 71 3.29 -13.02 2.05
CA LEU A 71 4.31 -14.06 2.16
C LEU A 71 5.55 -13.51 2.87
N SER A 72 6.19 -14.32 3.69
CA SER A 72 7.34 -13.91 4.48
C SER A 72 8.34 -15.05 4.63
N LEU A 73 9.58 -14.79 4.24
CA LEU A 73 10.73 -15.63 4.56
C LEU A 73 11.39 -15.14 5.83
N ILE A 74 11.52 -16.04 6.80
CA ILE A 74 12.07 -15.74 8.11
C ILE A 74 13.51 -16.22 8.18
N GLY A 75 14.41 -15.33 8.58
CA GLY A 75 15.81 -15.67 8.79
C GLY A 75 16.55 -16.06 7.52
N VAL A 76 16.47 -15.24 6.49
CA VAL A 76 17.34 -15.36 5.30
C VAL A 76 18.69 -14.70 5.59
N PRO A 77 19.80 -15.15 4.96
CA PRO A 77 21.09 -14.51 5.10
C PRO A 77 21.04 -13.02 4.72
N ASP A 78 21.73 -12.17 5.47
CA ASP A 78 21.85 -10.74 5.18
C ASP A 78 23.08 -10.47 4.31
N GLU A 79 23.03 -10.96 3.06
CA GLU A 79 24.11 -10.85 2.09
C GLU A 79 23.62 -10.24 0.76
N PRO A 80 24.48 -9.52 0.02
CA PRO A 80 24.15 -9.01 -1.30
C PRO A 80 23.62 -10.10 -2.23
N GLY A 81 22.46 -9.85 -2.85
CA GLY A 81 21.85 -10.75 -3.83
C GLY A 81 20.78 -11.69 -3.27
N ILE A 82 20.54 -11.74 -1.95
CA ILE A 82 19.47 -12.55 -1.37
C ILE A 82 18.08 -12.09 -1.83
N ALA A 83 17.80 -10.79 -1.80
CA ALA A 83 16.54 -10.25 -2.35
C ALA A 83 16.33 -10.62 -3.83
N PHE A 84 17.40 -10.64 -4.62
CA PHE A 84 17.34 -11.08 -6.02
C PHE A 84 17.02 -12.57 -6.14
N LYS A 85 17.65 -13.44 -5.33
CA LYS A 85 17.35 -14.87 -5.31
C LYS A 85 15.89 -15.16 -4.90
N ILE A 86 15.30 -14.31 -4.04
CA ILE A 86 13.91 -14.43 -3.61
C ILE A 86 12.95 -13.96 -4.71
N LEU A 87 13.18 -12.77 -5.27
CA LEU A 87 12.23 -12.15 -6.22
C LEU A 87 12.36 -12.65 -7.66
N LYS A 88 13.54 -13.13 -8.08
CA LYS A 88 13.74 -13.61 -9.45
C LYS A 88 12.79 -14.75 -9.81
N PRO A 89 12.67 -15.85 -9.03
CA PRO A 89 11.74 -16.94 -9.36
C PRO A 89 10.27 -16.50 -9.35
N ILE A 90 9.90 -15.58 -8.45
CA ILE A 90 8.56 -14.98 -8.40
C ILE A 90 8.26 -14.20 -9.68
N SER A 91 9.22 -13.38 -10.14
CA SER A 91 9.09 -12.62 -11.39
C SER A 91 9.08 -13.52 -12.63
N GLU A 92 9.90 -14.58 -12.67
CA GLU A 92 9.91 -15.57 -13.77
C GLU A 92 8.58 -16.36 -13.87
N ALA A 93 7.85 -16.46 -12.76
CA ALA A 93 6.50 -17.01 -12.71
C ALA A 93 5.40 -16.01 -13.13
N ASN A 94 5.76 -14.79 -13.53
CA ASN A 94 4.86 -13.66 -13.84
C ASN A 94 3.93 -13.29 -12.68
N ILE A 95 4.42 -13.37 -11.44
CA ILE A 95 3.68 -12.97 -10.25
C ILE A 95 4.04 -11.51 -9.94
N GLU A 96 3.02 -10.65 -9.91
CA GLU A 96 3.19 -9.24 -9.54
C GLU A 96 3.32 -9.10 -8.02
N VAL A 97 4.41 -8.44 -7.60
CA VAL A 97 4.67 -8.11 -6.20
C VAL A 97 4.26 -6.66 -5.96
N ASP A 98 3.46 -6.42 -4.93
CA ASP A 98 3.00 -5.08 -4.56
C ASP A 98 3.91 -4.44 -3.51
N MET A 99 3.85 -4.93 -2.27
CA MET A 99 4.65 -4.40 -1.17
C MET A 99 5.86 -5.30 -0.90
N ILE A 100 7.03 -4.71 -0.65
CA ILE A 100 8.21 -5.41 -0.16
C ILE A 100 8.64 -4.76 1.16
N VAL A 101 8.82 -5.57 2.20
CA VAL A 101 9.27 -5.16 3.53
C VAL A 101 10.41 -6.07 3.97
N GLN A 102 11.57 -5.48 4.20
CA GLN A 102 12.71 -6.18 4.79
C GLN A 102 12.97 -5.62 6.19
N SER A 103 13.00 -6.51 7.19
CA SER A 103 13.31 -6.14 8.57
C SER A 103 14.54 -6.87 9.05
N VAL A 104 15.38 -6.21 9.84
CA VAL A 104 16.51 -6.86 10.51
C VAL A 104 16.01 -7.95 11.46
N SER A 105 16.66 -9.12 11.46
CA SER A 105 16.36 -10.19 12.40
C SER A 105 17.03 -9.93 13.74
N ALA A 106 16.52 -10.58 14.80
CA ALA A 106 17.14 -10.54 16.13
C ALA A 106 18.48 -11.28 16.20
N ARG A 107 18.82 -12.09 15.18
CA ARG A 107 20.10 -12.77 15.06
C ARG A 107 21.00 -12.03 14.08
N GLU A 108 22.26 -11.82 14.45
CA GLU A 108 23.26 -11.21 13.58
C GLU A 108 23.39 -12.00 12.27
N GLY A 109 23.47 -11.27 11.16
CA GLY A 109 23.64 -11.83 9.81
C GLY A 109 22.37 -12.42 9.19
N LEU A 110 21.21 -12.27 9.81
CA LEU A 110 19.92 -12.69 9.25
C LEU A 110 18.93 -11.54 9.13
N THR A 111 18.04 -11.64 8.15
CA THR A 111 16.93 -10.69 7.93
C THR A 111 15.64 -11.45 7.65
N ASN A 112 14.50 -10.79 7.84
CA ASN A 112 13.21 -11.30 7.37
C ASN A 112 12.80 -10.52 6.14
N PHE A 113 12.32 -11.24 5.14
CA PHE A 113 11.91 -10.67 3.87
C PHE A 113 10.45 -11.00 3.65
N ALA A 114 9.59 -9.98 3.69
CA ALA A 114 8.16 -10.10 3.47
C ALA A 114 7.76 -9.35 2.21
N PHE A 115 6.77 -9.88 1.52
CA PHE A 115 6.15 -9.20 0.39
C PHE A 115 4.69 -9.60 0.25
N THR A 116 3.93 -8.78 -0.48
CA THR A 116 2.54 -9.09 -0.83
C THR A 116 2.39 -9.35 -2.32
N VAL A 117 1.43 -10.20 -2.65
CA VAL A 117 1.02 -10.54 -4.02
C VAL A 117 -0.49 -10.54 -4.10
N HIS A 118 -1.01 -10.54 -5.33
CA HIS A 118 -2.43 -10.74 -5.53
C HIS A 118 -2.88 -12.10 -4.99
N ARG A 119 -4.05 -12.15 -4.33
CA ARG A 119 -4.57 -13.37 -3.69
C ARG A 119 -4.68 -14.57 -4.66
N SER A 120 -4.94 -14.31 -5.94
CA SER A 120 -4.99 -15.35 -6.99
C SER A 120 -3.65 -16.05 -7.27
N ASP A 121 -2.52 -15.40 -6.96
CA ASP A 121 -1.18 -15.95 -7.16
C ASP A 121 -0.57 -16.53 -5.89
N PHE A 122 -1.32 -16.50 -4.78
CA PHE A 122 -0.87 -16.96 -3.47
C PHE A 122 -0.31 -18.39 -3.48
N ASP A 123 -1.09 -19.36 -3.96
CA ASP A 123 -0.69 -20.78 -3.95
C ASP A 123 0.61 -21.01 -4.75
N LYS A 124 0.74 -20.34 -5.89
CA LYS A 124 1.93 -20.42 -6.74
C LYS A 124 3.13 -19.77 -6.06
N ALA A 125 2.95 -18.56 -5.51
CA ALA A 125 3.99 -17.83 -4.81
C ALA A 125 4.48 -18.62 -3.59
N GLN A 126 3.57 -19.22 -2.83
CA GLN A 126 3.90 -20.03 -1.66
C GLN A 126 4.72 -21.27 -2.03
N ALA A 127 4.34 -21.99 -3.09
CA ALA A 127 5.07 -23.16 -3.56
C ALA A 127 6.51 -22.80 -3.98
N ILE A 128 6.69 -21.69 -4.71
CA ILE A 128 8.01 -21.18 -5.10
C ILE A 128 8.82 -20.81 -3.86
N LEU A 129 8.20 -20.09 -2.92
CA LEU A 129 8.87 -19.61 -1.72
C LEU A 129 9.32 -20.73 -0.80
N GLN A 130 8.56 -21.83 -0.75
CA GLN A 130 8.93 -23.03 -0.01
C GLN A 130 10.21 -23.68 -0.58
N GLY A 131 10.35 -23.73 -1.91
CA GLY A 131 11.60 -24.20 -2.54
C GLY A 131 12.79 -23.28 -2.26
N ILE A 132 12.57 -21.96 -2.30
CA ILE A 132 13.61 -20.97 -1.98
C ILE A 132 14.03 -21.07 -0.51
N CYS A 133 13.10 -21.35 0.40
CA CYS A 133 13.40 -21.53 1.82
C CYS A 133 14.45 -22.63 2.04
N ASP A 134 14.31 -23.75 1.34
CA ASP A 134 15.24 -24.88 1.40
C ASP A 134 16.61 -24.52 0.79
N GLU A 135 16.62 -23.81 -0.35
CA GLU A 135 17.85 -23.38 -1.03
C GLU A 135 18.66 -22.35 -0.21
N LEU A 136 17.98 -21.43 0.46
CA LEU A 136 18.60 -20.36 1.24
C LEU A 136 18.88 -20.74 2.69
N SER A 137 18.54 -21.97 3.11
CA SER A 137 18.60 -22.40 4.51
C SER A 137 17.89 -21.42 5.46
N ALA A 138 16.76 -20.86 5.01
CA ALA A 138 15.96 -19.95 5.80
C ALA A 138 15.28 -20.69 6.97
N MET A 139 14.93 -19.97 8.04
CA MET A 139 14.31 -20.58 9.22
C MET A 139 12.87 -21.04 8.99
N GLY A 140 12.19 -20.46 8.00
CA GLY A 140 10.86 -20.90 7.60
C GLY A 140 10.12 -19.88 6.74
N VAL A 141 8.96 -20.32 6.24
CA VAL A 141 8.02 -19.49 5.50
C VAL A 141 6.78 -19.23 6.36
N GLN A 142 6.35 -17.97 6.44
CA GLN A 142 5.06 -17.58 6.99
C GLN A 142 4.21 -16.97 5.89
N THR A 143 2.96 -17.40 5.79
CA THR A 143 2.03 -16.95 4.76
C THR A 143 0.67 -16.68 5.36
N ASP A 144 -0.04 -15.68 4.83
CA ASP A 144 -1.39 -15.31 5.24
C ASP A 144 -2.16 -14.76 4.04
N ASP A 145 -3.20 -15.45 3.61
CA ASP A 145 -4.07 -15.06 2.50
C ASP A 145 -5.29 -14.24 2.95
N LYS A 146 -5.47 -14.03 4.27
CA LYS A 146 -6.60 -13.32 4.89
C LYS A 146 -6.19 -11.94 5.40
N VAL A 147 -5.45 -11.24 4.56
CA VAL A 147 -4.97 -9.89 4.84
C VAL A 147 -5.54 -8.88 3.86
N VAL A 148 -5.59 -7.63 4.29
CA VAL A 148 -5.95 -6.49 3.46
C VAL A 148 -4.94 -5.37 3.67
N LYS A 149 -4.76 -4.56 2.64
CA LYS A 149 -3.90 -3.38 2.67
C LYS A 149 -4.78 -2.15 2.82
N VAL A 150 -4.48 -1.29 3.79
CA VAL A 150 -5.13 0.02 3.98
C VAL A 150 -4.07 1.10 3.91
N SER A 151 -4.30 2.12 3.12
CA SER A 151 -3.32 3.16 2.82
C SER A 151 -3.90 4.56 2.97
N LEU A 152 -3.19 5.41 3.71
CA LEU A 152 -3.43 6.85 3.73
C LEU A 152 -2.56 7.50 2.65
N VAL A 153 -3.13 8.42 1.88
CA VAL A 153 -2.43 9.15 0.82
C VAL A 153 -2.67 10.65 0.99
N GLY A 154 -1.59 11.45 0.96
CA GLY A 154 -1.69 12.90 0.97
C GLY A 154 -0.34 13.60 0.91
N ILE A 155 -0.24 14.69 0.14
CA ILE A 155 0.98 15.52 0.09
C ILE A 155 1.30 16.17 1.43
N GLY A 156 0.29 16.38 2.28
CA GLY A 156 0.44 16.96 3.61
C GLY A 156 1.36 16.15 4.53
N MET A 157 1.61 14.87 4.20
CA MET A 157 2.51 13.99 4.94
C MET A 157 3.98 14.42 4.93
N ARG A 158 4.42 15.15 3.89
CA ARG A 158 5.79 15.70 3.84
C ARG A 158 6.03 16.77 4.90
N SER A 159 4.99 17.53 5.22
CA SER A 159 5.09 18.77 6.00
C SER A 159 4.51 18.67 7.40
N HIS A 160 3.70 17.63 7.69
CA HIS A 160 3.04 17.45 8.98
C HIS A 160 3.54 16.20 9.69
N ALA A 161 4.34 16.41 10.73
CA ALA A 161 4.70 15.35 11.66
C ALA A 161 3.46 14.89 12.45
N GLY A 162 3.34 13.57 12.68
CA GLY A 162 2.32 13.00 13.56
C GLY A 162 1.20 12.22 12.87
N ILE A 163 1.08 12.28 11.55
CA ILE A 163 0.05 11.52 10.80
C ILE A 163 0.16 10.01 11.04
N ALA A 164 1.39 9.46 10.98
CA ALA A 164 1.63 8.05 11.26
C ALA A 164 1.19 7.68 12.69
N ALA A 165 1.50 8.54 13.66
CA ALA A 165 1.13 8.32 15.06
C ALA A 165 -0.39 8.32 15.23
N GLN A 166 -1.10 9.27 14.61
CA GLN A 166 -2.55 9.33 14.61
C GLN A 166 -3.17 8.10 13.94
N MET A 167 -2.65 7.66 12.79
CA MET A 167 -3.11 6.44 12.12
C MET A 167 -2.98 5.21 13.04
N PHE A 168 -1.82 5.03 13.68
CA PHE A 168 -1.59 3.89 14.57
C PHE A 168 -2.41 3.98 15.85
N GLU A 169 -2.63 5.17 16.38
CA GLU A 169 -3.52 5.40 17.53
C GLU A 169 -4.95 4.99 17.22
N VAL A 170 -5.49 5.40 16.07
CA VAL A 170 -6.85 5.06 15.63
C VAL A 170 -7.02 3.54 15.49
N LEU A 171 -6.06 2.88 14.84
CA LEU A 171 -6.09 1.41 14.69
C LEU A 171 -5.95 0.70 16.04
N HIS A 172 -5.13 1.24 16.94
CA HIS A 172 -4.97 0.71 18.29
C HIS A 172 -6.26 0.82 19.13
N GLN A 173 -6.98 1.95 19.05
CA GLN A 173 -8.25 2.16 19.77
C GLN A 173 -9.32 1.14 19.37
N GLU A 174 -9.31 0.70 18.10
CA GLU A 174 -10.19 -0.34 17.58
C GLU A 174 -9.65 -1.77 17.79
N ASN A 175 -8.52 -1.91 18.50
CA ASN A 175 -7.84 -3.19 18.75
C ASN A 175 -7.43 -3.93 17.46
N ILE A 176 -7.04 -3.17 16.44
CA ILE A 176 -6.59 -3.70 15.14
C ILE A 176 -5.09 -3.86 15.17
N ASN A 177 -4.62 -5.10 15.03
CA ASN A 177 -3.19 -5.40 14.99
C ASN A 177 -2.60 -5.12 13.60
N ILE A 178 -1.54 -4.32 13.54
CA ILE A 178 -0.79 -4.04 12.31
C ILE A 178 0.25 -5.12 12.08
N GLN A 179 0.20 -5.77 10.92
CA GLN A 179 1.12 -6.86 10.58
C GLN A 179 2.35 -6.39 9.81
N MET A 180 2.17 -5.42 8.90
CA MET A 180 3.25 -4.82 8.12
C MET A 180 2.98 -3.33 7.94
N ILE A 181 4.05 -2.55 7.83
CA ILE A 181 4.01 -1.12 7.56
C ILE A 181 4.95 -0.85 6.40
N SER A 182 4.48 -0.10 5.42
CA SER A 182 5.30 0.47 4.35
C SER A 182 4.94 1.93 4.15
N THR A 183 5.94 2.77 3.88
CA THR A 183 5.77 4.21 3.76
C THR A 183 6.49 4.74 2.53
N SER A 184 5.90 5.74 1.87
CA SER A 184 6.57 6.64 0.93
C SER A 184 6.49 8.07 1.47
N GLU A 185 6.92 9.06 0.69
CA GLU A 185 6.87 10.47 1.09
C GLU A 185 5.46 11.00 1.34
N ILE A 186 4.46 10.45 0.64
CA ILE A 186 3.06 10.91 0.66
C ILE A 186 2.07 9.77 0.95
N LYS A 187 2.56 8.64 1.47
CA LYS A 187 1.76 7.43 1.69
C LYS A 187 2.23 6.66 2.91
N ILE A 188 1.29 6.18 3.72
CA ILE A 188 1.53 5.09 4.69
C ILE A 188 0.54 3.98 4.37
N SER A 189 1.05 2.77 4.20
CA SER A 189 0.28 1.55 3.97
C SER A 189 0.50 0.59 5.13
N VAL A 190 -0.59 0.05 5.65
CA VAL A 190 -0.59 -0.99 6.67
C VAL A 190 -1.27 -2.24 6.13
N VAL A 191 -0.76 -3.40 6.55
CA VAL A 191 -1.42 -4.68 6.31
C VAL A 191 -2.05 -5.15 7.60
N ILE A 192 -3.33 -5.46 7.55
CA ILE A 192 -4.16 -5.89 8.69
C ILE A 192 -4.97 -7.14 8.32
N ASP A 193 -5.56 -7.79 9.31
CA ASP A 193 -6.48 -8.92 9.10
C ASP A 193 -7.76 -8.43 8.37
N GLU A 194 -8.18 -9.19 7.35
CA GLU A 194 -9.31 -8.84 6.46
C GLU A 194 -10.60 -8.53 7.20
N LYS A 195 -10.86 -9.19 8.33
CA LYS A 195 -12.08 -8.96 9.11
C LYS A 195 -12.21 -7.53 9.66
N TYR A 196 -11.11 -6.79 9.74
CA TYR A 196 -11.07 -5.42 10.25
C TYR A 196 -11.14 -4.35 9.16
N LEU A 197 -11.24 -4.72 7.88
CA LEU A 197 -11.21 -3.77 6.78
C LEU A 197 -12.20 -2.61 6.96
N GLU A 198 -13.49 -2.93 7.10
CA GLU A 198 -14.54 -1.91 7.19
C GLU A 198 -14.37 -1.02 8.42
N LEU A 199 -13.98 -1.61 9.55
CA LEU A 199 -13.75 -0.88 10.80
C LEU A 199 -12.55 0.06 10.65
N ALA A 200 -11.43 -0.44 10.12
CA ALA A 200 -10.22 0.34 9.90
C ALA A 200 -10.48 1.54 8.97
N VAL A 201 -11.11 1.30 7.81
CA VAL A 201 -11.40 2.36 6.85
C VAL A 201 -12.31 3.41 7.47
N ARG A 202 -13.40 3.01 8.15
CA ARG A 202 -14.35 3.96 8.76
C ARG A 202 -13.71 4.77 9.88
N SER A 203 -12.99 4.12 10.81
CA SER A 203 -12.36 4.82 11.94
C SER A 203 -11.28 5.78 11.45
N LEU A 204 -10.49 5.41 10.43
CA LEU A 204 -9.54 6.32 9.81
C LEU A 204 -10.24 7.47 9.06
N HIS A 205 -11.33 7.21 8.35
CA HIS A 205 -12.07 8.25 7.61
C HIS A 205 -12.61 9.33 8.56
N SER A 206 -13.18 8.90 9.69
CA SER A 206 -13.68 9.82 10.71
C SER A 206 -12.54 10.54 11.45
N ALA A 207 -11.44 9.86 11.76
CA ALA A 207 -10.31 10.45 12.49
C ALA A 207 -9.55 11.52 11.69
N PHE A 208 -9.48 11.38 10.36
CA PHE A 208 -8.89 12.37 9.46
C PHE A 208 -9.93 13.36 8.90
N GLU A 209 -11.16 13.34 9.44
CA GLU A 209 -12.28 14.22 9.07
C GLU A 209 -12.65 14.21 7.58
N LEU A 210 -12.36 13.11 6.87
CA LEU A 210 -12.63 12.96 5.45
C LEU A 210 -14.14 12.81 5.15
N ASP A 211 -14.95 12.55 6.17
CA ASP A 211 -16.42 12.50 6.10
C ASP A 211 -17.09 13.88 5.90
N LYS A 212 -16.34 14.97 6.07
CA LYS A 212 -16.89 16.35 6.07
C LYS A 212 -16.84 17.05 4.70
N GLU A 213 -16.41 16.37 3.64
CA GLU A 213 -16.38 16.89 2.25
C GLU A 213 -17.39 16.21 1.32
#